data_AF-A0A6V7KBW8-F1
#
_entry.id   AF-A0A6V7KBW8-F1
#
_cell.length_a   1.000
_cell.length_b   1.000
_cell.length_c   1.000
_cell.angle_alpha   90.00
_cell.angle_beta   90.00
_cell.angle_gamma   90.00
#
_symmetry.space_group_name_H-M   'P 1'
#
loop_
_entity.id
_entity.type
_entity.pdbx_description
1 polymer ?
#
loop_
_entity_poly.entity_id
_entity_poly.type
_entity_poly.pdbx_seq_one_letter_code
_entity_poly.pdbx_strand_id
1 'polypeptide(L)'
;DLWGQNWSSLLNIVLGDSSKTLNITKSMERKNYSVLDMVKRSEDYYVSLGFPRLSKKFWQNSVFTNRGNNKKNCHGSAANMYEIGDYRMMGCFQVNEGDLRVIFHELGHIYYYMAYGDEQAIFQ
;
A
#
# COMPACT_ATOMS: atom_id res chain seq x y z
N ASP A 1 -3.12 11.72 14.44
CA ASP A 1 -3.49 12.23 13.09
C ASP A 1 -4.70 13.15 13.22
N LEU A 2 -5.33 13.59 12.11
CA LEU A 2 -6.46 14.53 12.11
C LEU A 2 -7.68 14.03 12.93
N TRP A 3 -7.87 12.71 13.03
CA TRP A 3 -9.02 12.08 13.69
C TRP A 3 -8.70 11.44 15.04
N GLY A 4 -7.44 11.49 15.48
CA GLY A 4 -7.00 10.84 16.71
C GLY A 4 -7.06 9.30 16.67
N GLN A 5 -7.21 8.70 15.49
CA GLN A 5 -7.30 7.24 15.31
C GLN A 5 -5.93 6.55 15.42
N ASN A 6 -4.86 7.29 15.16
CA ASN A 6 -3.49 6.81 15.27
C ASN A 6 -2.59 7.82 16.00
N TRP A 7 -1.88 7.35 17.03
CA TRP A 7 -1.00 8.13 17.90
C TRP A 7 0.49 7.88 17.63
N SER A 8 0.84 7.13 16.59
CA SER A 8 2.23 6.81 16.22
C SER A 8 3.08 8.07 16.02
N SER A 9 2.49 9.16 15.52
CA SER A 9 3.18 10.45 15.35
C SER A 9 3.59 11.11 16.67
N LEU A 10 3.03 10.69 17.81
CA LEU A 10 3.34 11.20 19.14
C LEU A 10 4.40 10.37 19.86
N LEU A 11 4.89 9.27 19.26
CA LEU A 11 5.83 8.37 19.92
C LEU A 11 7.13 9.06 20.37
N ASN A 12 7.60 10.07 19.62
CA ASN A 12 8.77 10.86 20.02
C ASN A 12 8.52 11.68 21.29
N ILE A 13 7.31 12.19 21.49
CA ILE A 13 6.92 12.94 22.69
C ILE A 13 6.76 11.98 23.87
N VAL A 14 6.08 10.84 23.65
CA VAL A 14 5.78 9.87 24.70
C VAL A 14 7.03 9.14 25.19
N LEU A 15 7.94 8.79 24.27
CA LEU A 15 9.13 7.99 24.59
C LEU A 15 10.39 8.82 24.85
N GLY A 16 10.40 10.11 24.49
CA GLY A 16 11.55 11.00 24.66
C GLY A 16 12.84 10.44 24.05
N ASP A 17 13.97 10.63 24.74
CA ASP A 17 15.31 10.19 24.29
C ASP A 17 15.49 8.65 24.23
N SER A 18 14.54 7.88 24.78
CA SER A 18 14.55 6.41 24.69
C SER A 18 14.08 5.90 23.33
N SER A 19 13.55 6.79 22.47
CA SER A 19 13.13 6.49 21.10
C SER A 19 14.35 6.26 20.18
N LYS A 20 15.01 5.10 20.29
CA LYS A 20 15.86 4.56 19.20
C LYS A 20 14.99 3.90 18.13
N THR A 21 14.06 4.64 17.56
CA THR A 21 13.22 4.12 16.46
C THR A 21 13.94 4.32 15.13
N LEU A 22 13.94 3.28 14.30
CA LEU A 22 14.46 3.36 12.94
C LEU A 22 13.55 4.31 12.14
N ASN A 23 14.12 5.39 11.60
CA ASN A 23 13.37 6.26 10.71
C ASN A 23 13.37 5.66 9.29
N ILE A 24 12.29 4.94 8.95
CA ILE A 24 12.14 4.25 7.66
C ILE A 24 12.00 5.28 6.53
N THR A 25 11.25 6.36 6.73
CA THR A 25 11.08 7.46 5.77
C THR A 25 12.44 8.01 5.30
N LYS A 26 13.30 8.44 6.24
CA LYS A 26 14.66 8.93 5.92
C LYS A 26 15.52 7.89 5.21
N SER A 27 15.29 6.61 5.50
CA SER A 27 16.05 5.53 4.86
C SER A 27 15.60 5.29 3.41
N MET A 28 14.31 5.44 3.12
CA MET A 28 13.76 5.40 1.76
C MET A 28 14.19 6.63 0.94
N GLU A 29 14.14 7.82 1.54
CA GLU A 29 14.63 9.07 0.92
C GLU A 29 16.10 8.97 0.52
N ARG A 30 16.98 8.53 1.44
CA ARG A 30 18.42 8.34 1.16
C ARG A 30 18.70 7.34 0.03
N LYS A 31 17.78 6.38 -0.18
CA LYS A 31 17.88 5.38 -1.25
C LYS A 31 17.15 5.80 -2.53
N ASN A 32 16.64 7.04 -2.59
CA ASN A 32 15.86 7.57 -3.71
C ASN A 32 14.69 6.66 -4.11
N TYR A 33 13.96 6.13 -3.13
CA TYR A 33 12.76 5.33 -3.41
C TYR A 33 11.70 6.18 -4.11
N SER A 34 11.09 5.61 -5.15
CA SER A 34 9.81 6.07 -5.66
C SER A 34 8.65 5.31 -4.99
N VAL A 35 7.42 5.82 -5.12
CA VAL A 35 6.21 5.08 -4.70
C VAL A 35 6.14 3.72 -5.40
N LEU A 36 6.55 3.64 -6.67
CA LEU A 36 6.54 2.37 -7.40
C LEU A 36 7.51 1.36 -6.77
N ASP A 37 8.66 1.81 -6.26
CA ASP A 37 9.61 0.94 -5.56
C ASP A 37 9.03 0.43 -4.24
N MET A 38 8.24 1.26 -3.53
CA MET A 38 7.52 0.83 -2.33
C MET A 38 6.52 -0.29 -2.66
N VAL A 39 5.73 -0.14 -3.75
CA VAL A 39 4.76 -1.17 -4.17
C VAL A 39 5.46 -2.45 -4.59
N LYS A 40 6.52 -2.36 -5.42
CA LYS A 40 7.31 -3.53 -5.83
C LYS A 40 7.94 -4.26 -4.65
N ARG A 41 8.51 -3.50 -3.70
CA ARG A 41 9.09 -4.07 -2.49
C ARG A 41 8.04 -4.75 -1.61
N SER A 42 6.83 -4.22 -1.59
CA SER A 42 5.71 -4.82 -0.86
C SER A 42 5.22 -6.09 -1.56
N GLU A 43 5.16 -6.12 -2.89
CA GLU A 43 4.92 -7.36 -3.66
C GLU A 43 6.00 -8.42 -3.38
N ASP A 44 7.27 -8.05 -3.39
CA ASP A 44 8.38 -8.97 -3.09
C ASP A 44 8.23 -9.63 -1.72
N TYR A 45 7.69 -8.92 -0.73
CA TYR A 45 7.40 -9.49 0.59
C TYR A 45 6.34 -10.58 0.50
N TYR A 46 5.18 -10.33 -0.13
CA TYR A 46 4.14 -11.35 -0.28
C TYR A 46 4.63 -12.54 -1.11
N VAL A 47 5.37 -12.30 -2.18
CA VAL A 47 5.97 -13.36 -3.00
C VAL A 47 6.94 -14.22 -2.20
N SER A 48 7.72 -13.61 -1.29
CA SER A 48 8.61 -14.37 -0.41
C SER A 48 7.88 -15.28 0.59
N LEU A 49 6.59 -15.01 0.85
CA LEU A 49 5.71 -15.87 1.64
C LEU A 49 5.01 -16.95 0.80
N GLY A 50 5.26 -17.02 -0.51
CA GLY A 50 4.68 -18.01 -1.42
C GLY A 50 3.43 -17.53 -2.18
N PHE A 51 3.04 -16.26 -2.05
CA PHE A 51 1.95 -15.70 -2.86
C PHE A 51 2.39 -15.48 -4.31
N PRO A 52 1.46 -15.48 -5.29
CA PRO A 52 1.78 -15.19 -6.68
C PRO A 52 2.25 -13.74 -6.89
N ARG A 53 2.88 -13.48 -8.03
CA ARG A 53 3.12 -12.10 -8.49
C ARG A 53 1.81 -11.44 -8.90
N LEU A 54 1.72 -10.13 -8.75
CA LEU A 54 0.58 -9.33 -9.17
C LEU A 54 0.46 -9.34 -10.70
N SER A 55 -0.77 -9.27 -11.19
CA SER A 55 -1.04 -9.36 -12.63
C SER A 55 -0.50 -8.15 -13.41
N LYS A 56 -0.29 -8.31 -14.71
CA LYS A 56 0.06 -7.19 -15.59
C LYS A 56 -1.00 -6.08 -15.54
N LYS A 57 -2.29 -6.46 -15.46
CA LYS A 57 -3.42 -5.53 -15.35
C LYS A 57 -3.33 -4.68 -14.08
N PHE A 58 -2.93 -5.27 -12.94
CA PHE A 58 -2.72 -4.52 -11.69
C PHE A 58 -1.77 -3.34 -11.91
N TRP A 59 -0.60 -3.58 -12.51
CA TRP A 59 0.40 -2.53 -12.74
C TRP A 59 -0.03 -1.49 -13.76
N GLN A 60 -0.82 -1.90 -14.77
CA GLN A 60 -1.30 -1.00 -15.84
C GLN A 60 -2.46 -0.11 -15.40
N ASN A 61 -3.37 -0.65 -14.58
CA ASN A 61 -4.65 -0.02 -14.28
C ASN A 61 -4.69 0.66 -12.89
N SER A 62 -3.75 0.35 -12.01
CA SER A 62 -3.66 0.95 -10.67
C SER A 62 -3.21 2.40 -10.71
N VAL A 63 -3.61 3.18 -9.70
CA VAL A 63 -3.25 4.59 -9.54
C VAL A 63 -2.48 4.73 -8.23
N PHE A 64 -1.17 4.92 -8.32
CA PHE A 64 -0.30 5.00 -7.14
C PHE A 64 -0.02 6.43 -6.68
N THR A 65 -0.11 7.41 -7.58
CA THR A 65 0.18 8.82 -7.31
C THR A 65 -0.84 9.72 -7.97
N ASN A 66 -1.05 10.92 -7.40
CA ASN A 66 -1.92 11.90 -8.03
C ASN A 66 -1.22 12.52 -9.25
N ARG A 67 -1.66 12.15 -10.45
CA ARG A 67 -1.22 12.76 -11.71
C ARG A 67 -2.25 13.80 -12.15
N GLY A 68 -1.99 15.08 -11.85
CA GLY A 68 -2.74 16.24 -12.38
C GLY A 68 -3.60 17.03 -11.38
N ASN A 69 -4.32 18.05 -11.88
CA ASN A 69 -5.15 18.99 -11.11
C ASN A 69 -6.54 18.43 -10.71
N ASN A 70 -6.81 17.17 -10.99
CA ASN A 70 -8.11 16.59 -10.65
C ASN A 70 -8.12 16.16 -9.18
N LYS A 71 -9.13 16.60 -8.43
CA LYS A 71 -9.40 16.13 -7.06
C LYS A 71 -9.83 14.67 -7.10
N LYS A 72 -8.87 13.75 -7.13
CA LYS A 72 -9.13 12.32 -6.96
C LYS A 72 -9.30 12.00 -5.48
N ASN A 73 -10.08 10.95 -5.19
CA ASN A 73 -10.07 10.37 -3.86
C ASN A 73 -8.66 9.83 -3.58
N CYS A 74 -8.01 10.35 -2.55
CA CYS A 74 -6.65 10.00 -2.17
C CYS A 74 -6.58 8.99 -1.02
N HIS A 75 -7.73 8.57 -0.48
CA HIS A 75 -7.77 7.46 0.46
C HIS A 75 -7.28 6.19 -0.24
N GLY A 76 -6.35 5.46 0.39
CA GLY A 76 -5.90 4.17 -0.11
C GLY A 76 -7.08 3.21 -0.22
N SER A 77 -7.19 2.51 -1.34
CA SER A 77 -8.25 1.53 -1.56
C SER A 77 -7.81 0.47 -2.56
N ALA A 78 -8.18 -0.77 -2.26
CA ALA A 78 -8.14 -1.90 -3.17
C ALA A 78 -9.51 -2.19 -3.79
N ALA A 79 -9.54 -2.68 -5.03
CA ALA A 79 -10.77 -3.09 -5.69
C ALA A 79 -10.60 -4.38 -6.49
N ASN A 80 -11.61 -5.25 -6.39
CA ASN A 80 -11.87 -6.35 -7.32
C ASN A 80 -12.82 -5.84 -8.41
N MET A 81 -12.41 -5.90 -9.67
CA MET A 81 -13.22 -5.42 -10.79
C MET A 81 -14.21 -6.46 -11.32
N TYR A 82 -14.25 -7.66 -10.71
CA TYR A 82 -15.05 -8.81 -11.17
C TYR A 82 -14.75 -9.22 -12.62
N GLU A 83 -13.54 -8.93 -13.08
CA GLU A 83 -12.97 -9.42 -14.32
C GLU A 83 -11.73 -10.26 -13.98
N ILE A 84 -11.55 -11.39 -14.66
CA ILE A 84 -10.45 -12.32 -14.40
C ILE A 84 -9.11 -11.57 -14.43
N GLY A 85 -8.45 -11.58 -13.26
CA GLY A 85 -7.12 -11.01 -13.05
C GLY A 85 -7.06 -9.48 -13.02
N ASP A 86 -8.18 -8.76 -12.96
CA ASP A 86 -8.22 -7.29 -12.83
C ASP A 86 -8.52 -6.84 -11.40
N TYR A 87 -7.44 -6.65 -10.65
CA TYR A 87 -7.45 -6.08 -9.30
C TYR A 87 -6.64 -4.80 -9.31
N ARG A 88 -7.09 -3.78 -8.57
CA ARG A 88 -6.51 -2.44 -8.67
C ARG A 88 -6.30 -1.82 -7.30
N MET A 89 -5.18 -1.14 -7.13
CA MET A 89 -4.92 -0.27 -5.98
C MET A 89 -5.01 1.19 -6.43
N MET A 90 -5.72 2.01 -5.66
CA MET A 90 -5.89 3.44 -5.92
C MET A 90 -5.51 4.23 -4.68
N GLY A 91 -4.67 5.24 -4.86
CA GLY A 91 -4.25 6.12 -3.78
C GLY A 91 -3.37 7.25 -4.29
N CYS A 92 -3.07 8.19 -3.39
CA CYS A 92 -2.14 9.29 -3.63
C CYS A 92 -0.92 9.13 -2.72
N PHE A 93 -0.22 8.01 -2.84
CA PHE A 93 0.87 7.66 -1.94
C PHE A 93 2.06 8.62 -2.11
N GLN A 94 2.76 8.80 -1.01
CA GLN A 94 4.02 9.53 -0.91
C GLN A 94 5.10 8.61 -0.32
N VAL A 95 6.36 9.01 -0.47
CA VAL A 95 7.49 8.23 0.03
C VAL A 95 7.67 8.47 1.52
N ASN A 96 6.87 7.78 2.34
CA ASN A 96 6.95 7.80 3.80
C ASN A 96 6.51 6.46 4.40
N GLU A 97 6.87 6.22 5.67
CA GLU A 97 6.55 4.98 6.38
C GLU A 97 5.03 4.72 6.52
N GLY A 98 4.24 5.78 6.71
CA GLY A 98 2.78 5.67 6.84
C GLY A 98 2.16 5.11 5.56
N ASP A 99 2.49 5.69 4.42
CA ASP A 99 1.98 5.22 3.12
C ASP A 99 2.57 3.86 2.73
N LEU A 100 3.81 3.54 3.14
CA LEU A 100 4.34 2.18 2.99
C LEU A 100 3.44 1.17 3.71
N ARG A 101 3.03 1.45 4.95
CA ARG A 101 2.11 0.61 5.71
C ARG A 101 0.74 0.49 5.02
N VAL A 102 0.22 1.58 4.47
CA VAL A 102 -1.05 1.56 3.71
C VAL A 102 -0.89 0.69 2.46
N ILE A 103 0.20 0.81 1.70
CA ILE A 103 0.46 -0.05 0.53
C ILE A 103 0.47 -1.53 0.92
N PHE A 104 1.11 -1.90 2.04
CA PHE A 104 1.06 -3.28 2.56
C PHE A 104 -0.36 -3.74 2.87
N HIS A 105 -1.16 -2.87 3.49
CA HIS A 105 -2.56 -3.13 3.82
C HIS A 105 -3.41 -3.35 2.57
N GLU A 106 -3.34 -2.45 1.59
CA GLU A 106 -4.10 -2.55 0.34
C GLU A 106 -3.68 -3.77 -0.49
N LEU A 107 -2.38 -4.09 -0.54
CA LEU A 107 -1.94 -5.33 -1.18
C LEU A 107 -2.48 -6.57 -0.46
N GLY A 108 -2.69 -6.50 0.86
CA GLY A 108 -3.37 -7.56 1.61
C GLY A 108 -4.78 -7.83 1.07
N HIS A 109 -5.56 -6.78 0.81
CA HIS A 109 -6.86 -6.91 0.14
C HIS A 109 -6.74 -7.51 -1.25
N ILE A 110 -5.79 -7.05 -2.07
CA ILE A 110 -5.58 -7.58 -3.44
C ILE A 110 -5.23 -9.07 -3.41
N TYR A 111 -4.32 -9.49 -2.53
CA TYR A 111 -3.97 -10.90 -2.38
C TYR A 111 -5.13 -11.74 -1.86
N TYR A 112 -5.95 -11.18 -0.98
CA TYR A 112 -7.19 -11.82 -0.55
C TYR A 112 -8.13 -12.03 -1.75
N TYR A 113 -8.34 -11.01 -2.59
CA TYR A 113 -9.16 -11.09 -3.81
C TYR A 113 -8.65 -12.13 -4.82
N MET A 114 -7.34 -12.25 -4.96
CA MET A 114 -6.72 -13.27 -5.80
C MET A 114 -6.93 -14.68 -5.26
N ALA A 115 -6.93 -14.86 -3.93
CA ALA A 115 -7.01 -16.17 -3.30
C ALA A 115 -8.40 -16.81 -3.42
N TYR A 116 -9.47 -16.02 -3.37
CA TYR A 116 -10.85 -16.52 -3.52
C TYR A 116 -11.43 -16.29 -4.91
N GLY A 117 -10.63 -15.81 -5.89
CA GLY A 117 -11.13 -15.38 -7.19
C GLY A 117 -11.86 -16.45 -8.01
N ASP A 118 -11.67 -17.73 -7.67
CA ASP A 118 -12.34 -18.87 -8.30
C ASP A 118 -13.63 -19.31 -7.57
N GLU A 119 -13.96 -18.71 -6.43
CA GLU A 119 -15.19 -19.00 -5.68
C GLU A 119 -16.43 -18.39 -6.36
N GLN A 120 -17.63 -18.85 -6.00
CA GLN A 120 -18.87 -18.21 -6.46
C GLN A 120 -18.96 -16.77 -5.93
N ALA A 121 -19.52 -15.84 -6.73
CA ALA A 121 -19.56 -14.42 -6.39
C ALA A 121 -20.16 -14.07 -5.00
N ILE A 122 -21.02 -14.93 -4.42
CA ILE A 122 -21.56 -14.76 -3.07
C ILE A 122 -20.53 -15.02 -1.95
N PHE A 123 -19.45 -15.74 -2.25
CA PHE A 123 -18.34 -16.05 -1.34
C PHE A 123 -17.08 -15.22 -1.65
N GLN A 124 -17.19 -14.28 -2.60
CA GLN A 124 -16.15 -13.32 -2.99
C GLN A 124 -16.32 -11.97 -2.27
#